data_AF-A0A2E8F476-F1
#
_entry.id   AF-A0A2E8F476-F1
#
_cell.length_a   1.000
_cell.length_b   1.000
_cell.length_c   1.000
_cell.angle_alpha   90.00
_cell.angle_beta   90.00
_cell.angle_gamma   90.00
#
_symmetry.space_group_name_H-M   'P 1'
#
loop_
_entity.id
_entity.type
_entity.pdbx_description
1 polymer ?
#
loop_
_entity_poly.entity_id
_entity_poly.type
_entity_poly.pdbx_seq_one_letter_code
_entity_poly.pdbx_strand_id
1 'polypeptide(L)' 'MSTKPTYDELLKDITDRAKALWGDAKAAEMTAALESTARQMVEIDQVMPRVDVEPGFYQ' A
#
# COMPACT_ATOMS: atom_id res chain seq x y z
N MET A 1 13.44 -12.04 -3.29
CA MET A 1 12.94 -10.84 -4.00
C MET A 1 11.57 -10.53 -3.43
N SER A 2 11.43 -9.47 -2.64
CA SER A 2 10.12 -9.06 -2.14
C SER A 2 9.36 -8.43 -3.30
N THR A 3 8.45 -9.18 -3.92
CA THR A 3 7.54 -8.64 -4.93
C THR A 3 6.68 -7.59 -4.25
N LYS A 4 6.81 -6.34 -4.70
CA LYS A 4 6.01 -5.23 -4.19
C LYS A 4 4.54 -5.53 -4.52
N PRO A 5 3.63 -5.46 -3.53
CA PRO A 5 2.23 -5.78 -3.76
C PRO A 5 1.64 -4.79 -4.76
N THR A 6 0.90 -5.32 -5.73
CA THR A 6 0.22 -4.53 -6.74
C THR A 6 -0.95 -3.75 -6.14
N TYR A 7 -1.47 -2.76 -6.88
CA TYR A 7 -2.66 -2.00 -6.47
C TYR A 7 -3.83 -2.92 -6.09
N ASP A 8 -4.12 -3.93 -6.91
CA ASP A 8 -5.24 -4.84 -6.68
C ASP A 8 -5.03 -5.71 -5.43
N GLU A 9 -3.80 -6.14 -5.16
CA GLU A 9 -3.45 -6.89 -3.96
C GLU A 9 -3.60 -6.02 -2.70
N LEU A 10 -3.13 -4.76 -2.78
CA LEU A 10 -3.26 -3.80 -1.69
C LEU A 10 -4.73 -3.45 -1.44
N LEU A 11 -5.49 -3.15 -2.49
CA LEU A 11 -6.91 -2.82 -2.40
C LEU A 11 -7.70 -3.97 -1.79
N LYS A 12 -7.42 -5.21 -2.21
CA LYS A 12 -8.05 -6.39 -1.63
C LYS A 12 -7.72 -6.52 -0.13
N ASP A 13 -6.44 -6.44 0.25
CA ASP A 13 -6.02 -6.60 1.65
C ASP A 13 -6.65 -5.54 2.57
N ILE A 14 -6.59 -4.26 2.19
CA ILE A 14 -7.17 -3.18 3.01
C ILE A 14 -8.71 -3.26 3.06
N THR A 15 -9.35 -3.74 1.99
CA THR A 15 -10.82 -3.92 1.95
C THR A 15 -11.24 -5.08 2.83
N ASP A 16 -10.53 -6.21 2.78
CA ASP A 16 -10.82 -7.37 3.63
C ASP A 16 -10.62 -7.02 5.11
N ARG A 17 -9.60 -6.23 5.44
CA ARG A 17 -9.41 -5.68 6.80
C ARG A 17 -10.51 -4.71 7.20
N ALA A 18 -10.94 -3.81 6.31
CA ALA A 18 -12.04 -2.89 6.57
C ALA A 18 -13.34 -3.63 6.85
N LYS A 19 -13.64 -4.70 6.10
CA LYS A 19 -14.78 -5.58 6.35
C LYS A 19 -14.68 -6.29 7.69
N ALA A 20 -13.50 -6.82 8.03
CA ALA A 20 -13.28 -7.49 9.32
C ALA A 20 -13.43 -6.54 10.52
N LEU A 21 -13.02 -5.27 10.39
CA LEU A 21 -13.05 -4.28 11.47
C LEU A 21 -14.40 -3.58 11.62
N TRP A 22 -15.05 -3.24 10.51
CA TRP A 22 -16.22 -2.35 10.49
C TRP A 22 -17.46 -2.98 9.85
N GLY A 23 -17.36 -4.18 9.31
CA GLY A 23 -18.44 -4.87 8.59
C GLY A 23 -18.59 -4.41 7.14
N ASP A 24 -19.26 -5.23 6.33
CA ASP A 24 -19.40 -5.01 4.89
C ASP A 24 -20.07 -3.68 4.53
N ALA A 25 -21.09 -3.26 5.29
CA ALA A 25 -21.79 -2.00 5.03
C ALA A 25 -20.86 -0.79 5.18
N LYS A 26 -20.05 -0.76 6.23
CA LYS A 26 -19.13 0.36 6.48
C LYS A 26 -17.94 0.33 5.53
N ALA A 27 -17.43 -0.85 5.20
CA ALA A 27 -16.39 -1.01 4.19
C ALA A 27 -16.87 -0.50 2.82
N ALA A 28 -18.13 -0.77 2.44
CA ALA A 28 -18.71 -0.27 1.20
C ALA A 28 -18.79 1.26 1.16
N GLU A 29 -19.20 1.91 2.26
CA GLU A 29 -19.18 3.38 2.37
C GLU A 29 -17.76 3.97 2.22
N MET A 30 -16.75 3.22 2.66
CA MET A 30 -15.35 3.66 2.64
C MET A 30 -14.59 3.27 1.37
N THR A 31 -15.24 2.65 0.38
CA THR A 31 -14.60 2.16 -0.85
C THR A 31 -13.70 3.22 -1.50
N ALA A 32 -14.19 4.45 -1.69
CA ALA A 32 -13.41 5.52 -2.30
C ALA A 32 -12.15 5.89 -1.49
N ALA A 33 -12.23 5.84 -0.16
CA ALA A 33 -11.09 6.09 0.72
C ALA A 33 -10.08 4.93 0.68
N LEU A 34 -10.56 3.69 0.58
CA LEU A 34 -9.72 2.49 0.44
C LEU A 34 -8.99 2.51 -0.90
N GLU A 35 -9.67 2.78 -2.01
CA GLU A 35 -9.07 2.92 -3.34
C GLU A 35 -7.99 4.00 -3.37
N SER A 36 -8.27 5.17 -2.78
CA SER A 36 -7.29 6.26 -2.66
C SER A 36 -6.07 5.82 -1.84
N THR A 37 -6.29 5.09 -0.75
CA THR A 37 -5.20 4.59 0.11
C THR A 37 -4.33 3.59 -0.64
N ALA A 38 -4.92 2.61 -1.33
CA ALA A 38 -4.18 1.64 -2.13
C ALA A 38 -3.32 2.32 -3.21
N ARG A 39 -3.88 3.36 -3.86
CA ARG A 39 -3.15 4.13 -4.88
C ARG A 39 -1.96 4.87 -4.28
N GLN A 40 -2.16 5.57 -3.16
CA GLN A 40 -1.08 6.28 -2.46
C GLN A 40 0.03 5.33 -2.00
N MET A 41 -0.31 4.11 -1.55
CA MET A 41 0.69 3.11 -1.14
C MET A 41 1.56 2.65 -2.32
N VAL A 42 0.96 2.44 -3.50
CA VAL A 42 1.71 2.12 -4.72
C VAL A 42 2.59 3.29 -5.14
N GLU A 43 2.09 4.52 -5.08
CA GLU A 43 2.85 5.72 -5.45
C GLU A 43 4.04 5.94 -4.51
N ILE A 44 3.85 5.83 -3.19
CA ILE A 44 4.94 5.94 -2.21
C ILE A 44 6.02 4.89 -2.49
N ASP A 45 5.60 3.66 -2.78
CA ASP A 45 6.53 2.58 -3.09
C ASP A 45 7.29 2.79 -4.42
N GLN A 46 6.67 3.45 -5.41
CA GLN A 46 7.33 3.85 -6.66
C GLN A 46 8.31 5.01 -6.47
N VAL A 47 7.98 5.96 -5.60
CA VAL A 47 8.75 7.19 -5.39
C VAL A 47 9.88 6.98 -4.39
N MET A 48 9.77 6.02 -3.47
CA MET A 48 10.82 5.73 -2.50
C MET A 48 12.10 5.26 -3.20
N PRO A 49 13.21 6.04 -3.11
CA PRO A 49 14.49 5.59 -3.64
C PRO A 49 14.90 4.32 -2.91
N ARG A 50 15.36 3.32 -3.66
CA ARG A 50 16.02 2.16 -3.06
C ARG A 50 17.21 2.68 -2.28
N VAL A 51 17.23 2.43 -0.96
CA VAL A 51 18.38 2.74 -0.12
C VAL A 51 19.51 1.78 -0.51
N ASP A 52 20.22 2.13 -1.57
CA ASP A 52 21.44 1.47 -2.05
C ASP A 52 22.52 2.54 -2.27
N VAL A 53 22.80 3.35 -1.26
CA VAL A 53 24.10 4.03 -1.14
C VAL A 53 24.38 4.24 0.34
N GLU A 54 25.12 3.32 0.97
CA GLU A 54 25.99 3.75 2.06
C GLU A 54 26.95 4.78 1.44
N PRO A 55 27.00 6.03 1.94
CA PRO A 55 27.91 7.03 1.40
C PRO A 55 29.31 6.43 1.50
N GLY A 56 29.97 6.26 0.36
CA GLY A 56 31.33 5.71 0.27
C GLY A 56 32.23 6.45 1.25
N PHE A 57 32.41 5.86 2.44
CA PHE A 57 33.24 6.35 3.52
C PHE A 57 34.43 5.42 3.79
N TYR A 58 34.76 4.54 2.83
CA TYR A 58 36.04 3.85 2.82
C TYR A 58 36.67 3.88 1.41
N GLN A 59 37.61 4.82 1.31
CA GLN A 59 38.76 4.96 0.39
C GLN A 59 38.52 5.30 -1.08
#